data_AF-A0A497JDQ8-F1
#
_entry.id   AF-A0A497JDQ8-F1
#
_cell.length_a   1.000
_cell.length_b   1.000
_cell.length_c   1.000
_cell.angle_alpha   90.00
_cell.angle_beta   90.00
_cell.angle_gamma   90.00
#
_symmetry.space_group_name_H-M   'P 1'
#
loop_
_entity.id
_entity.type
_entity.pdbx_description
1 polymer ?
#
loop_
_entity_poly.entity_id
_entity_poly.type
_entity_poly.pdbx_seq_one_letter_code
_entity_poly.pdbx_strand_id
1 'polypeptide(L)'
;MSEEKERYIYSLLQKFEGTLYLKNKEGLKEIGRVRSERRGFGGKKGRPDFILWIELDLDILKTRLRTEFPILVEEEDEGISNVERDYSQFLREGKLFVPMIVVGGEERKETLRSFHGLIKVELFQIPFPLVK
;
A
#
# COMPACT_ATOMS: atom_id res chain seq x y z
N MET A 1 9.79 21.37 3.49
CA MET A 1 9.19 20.77 4.70
C MET A 1 10.20 20.75 5.84
N SER A 2 9.76 20.94 7.08
CA SER A 2 10.59 20.71 8.27
C SER A 2 10.60 19.22 8.63
N GLU A 3 11.77 18.70 8.99
CA GLU A 3 11.94 17.28 9.34
C GLU A 3 11.02 16.83 10.48
N GLU A 4 10.66 17.75 11.38
CA GLU A 4 9.74 17.50 12.49
C GLU A 4 8.34 17.11 12.03
N LYS A 5 7.85 17.72 10.93
CA LYS A 5 6.53 17.47 10.38
C LYS A 5 6.44 16.10 9.70
N GLU A 6 7.46 15.74 8.92
CA GLU A 6 7.58 14.40 8.34
C GLU A 6 7.56 13.33 9.43
N ARG A 7 8.35 13.55 10.50
CA ARG A 7 8.40 12.65 11.65
C ARG A 7 7.05 12.54 12.34
N TYR A 8 6.31 13.64 12.46
CA TYR A 8 4.98 13.63 13.07
C TYR A 8 3.98 12.82 12.24
N ILE A 9 3.88 13.07 10.93
CA ILE A 9 2.99 12.31 10.04
C ILE A 9 3.35 10.83 10.07
N TYR A 10 4.64 10.51 9.97
CA TYR A 10 5.09 9.11 10.04
C TYR A 10 4.71 8.45 11.37
N SER A 11 4.84 9.17 12.50
CA SER A 11 4.42 8.66 13.81
C SER A 11 2.91 8.36 13.88
N LEU A 12 2.08 9.09 13.13
CA LEU A 12 0.65 8.83 13.03
C LEU A 12 0.37 7.56 12.22
N LEU A 13 1.09 7.36 11.10
CA LEU A 13 0.99 6.14 10.29
C LEU A 13 1.41 4.90 11.08
N GLN A 14 2.44 5.01 11.92
CA GLN A 14 2.90 3.91 12.77
C GLN A 14 1.84 3.40 13.75
N LYS A 15 0.85 4.23 14.13
CA LYS A 15 -0.25 3.81 15.00
C LYS A 15 -1.17 2.77 14.34
N PHE A 16 -1.13 2.65 13.01
CA PHE A 16 -1.89 1.66 12.26
C PHE A 16 -1.12 0.37 12.02
N GLU A 17 0.17 0.31 12.39
CA GLU A 17 0.96 -0.91 12.26
C GLU A 17 0.45 -2.00 13.22
N GLY A 18 0.47 -3.24 12.75
CA GLY A 18 0.06 -4.37 13.55
C GLY A 18 -0.53 -5.49 12.73
N THR A 19 -1.03 -6.52 13.42
CA THR A 19 -1.59 -7.72 12.81
C THR A 19 -3.03 -7.48 12.37
N LEU A 20 -3.37 -7.95 11.17
CA LEU A 20 -4.72 -7.95 10.64
C LEU A 20 -5.42 -9.26 10.97
N TYR A 21 -6.67 -9.13 11.40
CA TYR A 21 -7.50 -10.26 11.79
C TYR A 21 -8.83 -10.26 11.03
N LEU A 22 -9.20 -11.41 10.47
CA LEU A 22 -10.51 -11.68 9.92
C LEU A 22 -11.38 -12.32 10.99
N LYS A 23 -12.49 -11.66 11.33
CA LYS A 23 -13.54 -12.24 12.16
C LYS A 23 -14.57 -12.92 11.26
N ASN A 24 -14.64 -14.24 11.32
CA ASN A 24 -15.63 -15.04 10.59
C ASN A 24 -16.40 -15.96 11.57
N LYS A 25 -17.21 -16.88 11.02
CA LYS A 25 -18.02 -17.82 11.83
C LYS A 25 -17.17 -18.80 12.65
N GLU A 26 -15.92 -19.04 12.25
CA GLU A 26 -14.98 -19.96 12.89
C GLU A 26 -14.14 -19.27 13.98
N GLY A 27 -14.22 -17.95 14.08
CA GLY A 27 -13.52 -17.15 15.07
C GLY A 27 -12.67 -16.05 14.46
N LEU A 28 -11.59 -15.71 15.16
CA LEU A 28 -10.64 -14.68 14.75
C LEU A 28 -9.44 -15.37 14.10
N LYS A 29 -9.18 -15.10 12.81
CA LYS A 29 -8.03 -15.64 12.07
C LYS A 29 -7.07 -14.50 11.73
N GLU A 30 -5.79 -14.68 12.01
CA GLU A 30 -4.75 -13.78 11.50
C GLU A 30 -4.65 -13.91 9.97
N ILE A 31 -4.70 -12.78 9.27
CA ILE A 31 -4.73 -12.74 7.80
C ILE A 31 -3.68 -11.83 7.19
N GLY A 32 -2.76 -11.29 8.00
CA GLY A 32 -1.74 -10.39 7.51
C GLY A 32 -1.35 -9.32 8.51
N ARG A 33 -0.82 -8.20 7.99
CA ARG A 33 -0.36 -7.09 8.82
C ARG A 33 -0.36 -5.78 8.05
N VAL A 34 -0.29 -4.68 8.80
CA VAL A 34 -0.06 -3.34 8.30
C VAL A 34 1.35 -2.91 8.71
N ARG A 35 2.12 -2.36 7.77
CA ARG A 35 3.42 -1.72 8.04
C ARG A 35 3.50 -0.36 7.37
N SER A 36 4.19 0.59 7.97
CA SER A 36 4.49 1.88 7.36
C SER A 36 5.93 1.93 6.86
N GLU A 37 6.15 2.60 5.74
CA GLU A 37 7.44 2.80 5.12
C GLU A 37 7.62 4.28 4.83
N ARG A 38 8.68 4.89 5.36
CA ARG A 38 9.11 6.23 4.96
C ARG A 38 10.09 6.10 3.80
N ARG A 39 9.86 6.83 2.72
CA ARG A 39 10.79 6.88 1.59
C ARG A 39 11.56 8.19 1.60
N GLY A 40 12.87 8.07 1.38
CA GLY A 40 13.81 9.18 1.51
C GLY A 40 14.55 9.15 2.85
N PHE A 41 15.87 9.23 2.78
CA PHE A 41 16.77 9.27 3.94
C PHE A 41 17.87 10.31 3.67
N GLY A 42 18.28 11.08 4.68
CA GLY A 42 19.46 11.96 4.59
C GLY A 42 19.39 13.07 3.54
N GLY A 43 18.22 13.68 3.34
CA GLY A 43 18.05 14.88 2.47
C GLY A 43 17.56 14.61 1.04
N LYS A 44 17.28 13.35 0.66
CA LYS A 44 16.59 13.03 -0.59
C LYS A 44 15.11 12.75 -0.32
N LYS A 45 14.21 13.49 -0.99
CA LYS A 45 12.77 13.20 -1.00
C LYS A 45 12.49 11.87 -1.68
N GLY A 46 11.81 10.96 -0.99
CA GLY A 46 11.19 9.79 -1.60
C GLY A 46 9.91 10.18 -2.35
N ARG A 47 9.46 9.34 -3.27
CA ARG A 47 8.18 9.50 -3.98
C ARG A 47 7.47 8.14 -4.01
N PRO A 48 6.37 7.92 -3.27
CA PRO A 48 5.77 8.87 -2.32
C PRO A 48 6.61 9.11 -1.07
N ASP A 49 6.29 10.14 -0.28
CA ASP A 49 6.93 10.40 1.01
C ASP A 49 6.76 9.21 1.98
N PHE A 50 5.54 8.65 2.05
CA PHE A 50 5.24 7.48 2.87
C PHE A 50 4.36 6.47 2.15
N ILE A 51 4.46 5.21 2.57
CA ILE A 51 3.60 4.12 2.11
C ILE A 51 3.10 3.36 3.33
N LEU A 52 1.78 3.19 3.42
CA LEU A 52 1.19 2.22 4.34
C LEU A 52 0.88 0.94 3.56
N TRP A 53 1.61 -0.12 3.85
CA TRP A 53 1.44 -1.41 3.22
C TRP A 53 0.46 -2.27 4.01
N ILE A 54 -0.59 -2.72 3.31
CA ILE A 54 -1.49 -3.76 3.78
C ILE A 54 -1.01 -5.08 3.17
N GLU A 55 -0.39 -5.92 3.99
CA GLU A 55 0.06 -7.25 3.59
C GLU A 55 -1.00 -8.27 3.99
N LEU A 56 -1.42 -9.11 3.05
CA LEU A 56 -2.40 -10.16 3.28
C LEU A 56 -1.80 -11.53 2.98
N ASP A 57 -2.07 -12.49 3.87
CA ASP A 57 -1.76 -13.91 3.73
C ASP A 57 -3.05 -14.71 3.97
N LEU A 58 -3.64 -15.22 2.89
CA LEU A 58 -4.96 -15.80 2.88
C LEU A 58 -4.93 -17.21 2.28
N ASP A 59 -5.63 -18.15 2.91
CA ASP A 59 -5.92 -19.46 2.32
C ASP A 59 -7.27 -19.42 1.61
N ILE A 60 -7.24 -19.40 0.27
CA ILE A 60 -8.46 -19.39 -0.55
C ILE A 60 -8.41 -20.62 -1.47
N LEU A 61 -9.45 -21.45 -1.45
CA LEU A 61 -9.56 -22.66 -2.28
C LEU A 61 -8.32 -23.58 -2.16
N LYS A 62 -7.85 -23.79 -0.92
CA LYS A 62 -6.63 -24.57 -0.59
C LYS A 62 -5.34 -24.03 -1.23
N THR A 63 -5.37 -22.78 -1.68
CA THR A 63 -4.21 -22.07 -2.23
C THR A 63 -3.86 -20.93 -1.28
N ARG A 64 -2.60 -20.91 -0.85
CA ARG A 64 -2.07 -19.80 -0.05
C ARG A 64 -1.75 -18.63 -0.97
N LEU A 65 -2.43 -17.52 -0.75
CA LEU A 65 -2.25 -16.28 -1.48
C LEU A 65 -1.55 -15.26 -0.61
N ARG A 66 -0.49 -14.68 -1.15
CA ARG A 66 0.19 -13.53 -0.57
C ARG A 66 0.05 -12.34 -1.52
N THR A 67 -0.41 -11.23 -0.99
CA THR A 67 -0.53 -9.98 -1.74
C THR A 67 -0.25 -8.80 -0.84
N GLU A 68 0.19 -7.72 -1.43
CA GLU A 68 0.36 -6.45 -0.74
C GLU A 68 -0.40 -5.35 -1.48
N PHE A 69 -0.98 -4.42 -0.72
CA PHE A 69 -1.66 -3.26 -1.26
C PHE A 69 -1.06 -2.00 -0.63
N PRO A 70 -0.50 -1.09 -1.44
CA PRO A 70 0.04 0.17 -0.94
C PRO A 70 -1.05 1.24 -0.85
N ILE A 71 -1.09 1.95 0.27
CA ILE A 71 -1.72 3.26 0.39
C ILE A 71 -0.60 4.29 0.36
N LEU A 72 -0.55 5.08 -0.73
CA LEU A 72 0.45 6.13 -0.87
C LEU A 72 0.00 7.36 -0.08
N VAL A 73 0.92 7.96 0.66
CA VAL A 73 0.67 9.16 1.45
C VAL A 73 1.72 10.20 1.06
N GLU A 74 1.25 11.28 0.46
CA GLU A 74 2.05 12.42 0.07
C GLU A 74 1.75 13.61 0.96
N GLU A 75 2.79 14.34 1.30
CA GLU A 75 2.66 15.65 1.91
C GLU A 75 3.01 16.73 0.88
N GLU A 76 2.01 17.55 0.54
CA GLU A 76 2.14 18.58 -0.49
C GLU A 76 1.53 19.89 0.02
N ASP A 77 2.33 20.96 0.03
CA ASP A 77 1.89 22.32 0.39
C ASP A 77 0.84 22.85 -0.62
N GLU A 78 0.94 22.43 -1.89
CA GLU A 78 0.06 22.86 -3.00
C GLU A 78 -1.18 21.96 -3.19
N GLY A 79 -1.35 20.92 -2.37
CA GLY A 79 -2.46 19.96 -2.48
C GLY A 79 -2.24 18.89 -3.55
N ILE A 80 -3.31 18.46 -4.25
CA ILE A 80 -3.30 17.29 -5.15
C ILE A 80 -2.46 17.48 -6.44
N SER A 81 -2.00 18.69 -6.76
CA SER A 81 -1.41 19.06 -8.07
C SER A 81 -0.28 18.14 -8.55
N ASN A 82 0.53 17.56 -7.65
CA ASN A 82 1.68 16.72 -8.00
C ASN A 82 1.47 15.21 -7.78
N VAL A 83 0.36 14.80 -7.16
CA VAL A 83 0.15 13.42 -6.68
C VAL A 83 0.16 12.38 -7.82
N GLU A 84 -0.33 12.75 -9.01
CA GLU A 84 -0.32 11.84 -10.18
C GLU A 84 1.10 11.45 -10.60
N ARG A 85 2.05 12.38 -10.49
CA ARG A 85 3.44 12.16 -10.88
C ARG A 85 4.11 11.16 -9.95
N ASP A 86 3.87 11.29 -8.66
CA ASP A 86 4.48 10.44 -7.64
C ASP A 86 3.85 9.05 -7.62
N TYR A 87 2.53 8.95 -7.77
CA TYR A 87 1.84 7.68 -8.02
C TYR A 87 2.41 6.97 -9.27
N SER A 88 2.58 7.70 -10.37
CA SER A 88 3.14 7.15 -11.61
C SER A 88 4.60 6.73 -11.45
N GLN A 89 5.39 7.44 -10.64
CA GLN A 89 6.77 7.05 -10.33
C GLN A 89 6.81 5.78 -9.50
N PHE A 90 6.00 5.69 -8.45
CA PHE A 90 5.86 4.49 -7.63
C PHE A 90 5.49 3.25 -8.47
N LEU A 91 4.55 3.38 -9.40
CA LEU A 91 4.16 2.28 -10.29
C LEU A 91 5.22 1.92 -11.35
N ARG A 92 6.12 2.84 -11.70
CA ARG A 92 7.22 2.55 -12.64
C ARG A 92 8.38 1.84 -11.96
N GLU A 93 8.68 2.22 -10.73
CA GLU A 93 9.76 1.63 -9.93
C GLU A 93 9.32 0.31 -9.27
N GLY A 94 8.04 0.21 -8.93
CA GLY A 94 7.39 -0.98 -8.37
C GLY A 94 6.57 -1.75 -9.39
N LYS A 95 5.99 -2.86 -8.94
CA LYS A 95 4.92 -3.58 -9.65
C LYS A 95 3.82 -3.88 -8.63
N LEU A 96 2.58 -3.60 -8.96
CA LEU A 96 1.46 -4.10 -8.16
C LEU A 96 1.23 -5.57 -8.51
N PHE A 97 1.34 -6.42 -7.49
CA PHE A 97 0.98 -7.83 -7.63
C PHE A 97 -0.50 -8.00 -7.29
N VAL A 98 -1.28 -8.46 -8.26
CA VAL A 98 -2.71 -8.76 -8.06
C VAL A 98 -2.89 -10.26 -8.28
N PRO A 99 -3.18 -11.05 -7.24
CA PRO A 99 -3.41 -12.48 -7.39
C PRO A 99 -4.72 -12.73 -8.14
N MET A 100 -4.69 -13.66 -9.10
CA MET A 100 -5.88 -14.19 -9.75
C MET A 100 -5.99 -15.67 -9.44
N ILE A 101 -7.14 -16.12 -8.95
CA ILE A 101 -7.46 -17.54 -8.85
C ILE A 101 -8.29 -17.94 -10.06
N VAL A 102 -7.81 -18.93 -10.81
CA VAL A 102 -8.56 -19.57 -11.88
C VAL A 102 -9.10 -20.90 -11.34
N VAL A 103 -10.41 -21.10 -11.44
CA VAL A 103 -11.10 -22.33 -11.00
C VAL A 103 -11.47 -23.14 -12.24
N GLY A 104 -10.93 -24.36 -12.37
CA GLY A 104 -11.13 -25.25 -13.51
C GLY A 104 -9.81 -25.70 -14.16
N GLY A 105 -9.90 -26.54 -15.19
CA GLY A 105 -8.75 -27.18 -15.84
C GLY A 105 -8.40 -28.54 -15.23
N GLU A 106 -7.63 -29.34 -15.97
CA GLU A 106 -7.29 -30.72 -15.58
C GLU A 106 -6.06 -30.78 -14.64
N GLU A 107 -5.23 -29.74 -14.64
CA GLU A 107 -3.96 -29.70 -13.91
C GLU A 107 -3.75 -28.35 -13.21
N ARG A 108 -3.07 -28.38 -12.05
CA ARG A 108 -2.60 -27.16 -11.37
C ARG A 108 -1.43 -26.56 -12.17
N LYS A 109 -1.55 -25.29 -12.53
CA LYS A 109 -0.48 -24.51 -13.18
C LYS A 109 -0.27 -23.20 -12.45
N GLU A 110 0.99 -22.88 -12.19
CA GLU A 110 1.40 -21.61 -11.58
C GLU A 110 2.22 -20.82 -12.59
N THR A 111 1.86 -19.55 -12.80
CA THR A 111 2.58 -18.67 -13.72
C THR A 111 2.50 -17.25 -13.21
N LEU A 112 3.60 -16.50 -13.38
CA LEU A 112 3.59 -15.06 -13.29
C LEU A 112 3.38 -14.48 -14.69
N ARG A 113 2.43 -13.58 -14.83
CA ARG A 113 2.15 -12.87 -16.08
C ARG A 113 2.02 -11.38 -15.77
N SER A 114 2.48 -10.55 -16.70
CA SER A 114 2.26 -9.10 -16.66
C SER A 114 1.30 -8.74 -17.77
N PHE A 115 0.30 -7.95 -17.45
CA PHE A 115 -0.69 -7.45 -18.40
C PHE A 115 -0.76 -5.93 -18.27
N HIS A 116 -1.03 -5.25 -19.38
CA HIS A 116 -1.37 -3.83 -19.35
C HIS A 116 -2.85 -3.70 -19.00
N GLY A 117 -3.17 -2.83 -18.04
CA GLY A 117 -4.54 -2.60 -17.59
C GLY A 117 -4.67 -1.22 -16.95
N LEU A 118 -5.91 -0.73 -16.88
CA LEU A 118 -6.23 0.51 -16.20
C LEU A 118 -6.34 0.25 -14.70
N ILE A 119 -5.61 1.05 -13.91
CA ILE A 119 -5.79 1.11 -12.46
C ILE A 119 -6.56 2.40 -12.15
N LYS A 120 -7.67 2.27 -11.42
CA LYS A 120 -8.38 3.43 -10.87
C LYS A 120 -7.83 3.74 -9.49
N VAL A 121 -7.52 5.01 -9.26
CA VAL A 121 -7.04 5.52 -7.98
C VAL A 121 -8.06 6.52 -7.48
N GLU A 122 -8.45 6.37 -6.22
CA GLU A 122 -9.23 7.37 -5.52
C GLU A 122 -8.27 8.24 -4.69
N LEU A 123 -8.37 9.56 -4.86
CA LEU A 123 -7.51 10.52 -4.20
C LEU A 123 -8.29 11.24 -3.10
N PHE A 124 -7.76 11.20 -1.88
CA PHE A 124 -8.33 11.88 -0.73
C PHE A 124 -7.37 12.97 -0.28
N GLN A 125 -7.79 14.24 -0.39
CA GLN A 125 -7.09 15.34 0.28
C GLN A 125 -7.65 15.51 1.67
N ILE A 126 -6.80 15.29 2.68
CA ILE A 126 -7.15 15.52 4.08
C ILE A 126 -6.51 16.85 4.49
N PRO A 127 -7.29 17.88 4.85
CA PRO A 127 -6.74 19.12 5.37
C PRO A 127 -5.96 18.81 6.65
N PHE A 128 -4.65 18.93 6.58
CA PHE A 128 -3.78 18.80 7.72
C PHE A 128 -3.20 20.18 8.00
N PRO A 129 -3.40 20.77 9.19
CA PRO A 129 -2.82 22.06 9.51
C PRO A 129 -1.31 21.91 9.50
N LEU A 130 -0.71 22.38 8.41
CA LEU A 130 0.70 22.64 8.31
C LEU A 130 0.93 23.78 9.31
N VAL A 131 1.55 23.47 10.46
CA VAL A 131 1.73 24.43 11.57
C VAL A 131 2.23 25.78 11.01
N LYS A 132 1.61 26.89 11.42
CA LYS A 132 2.07 28.25 11.10
C LYS A 132 3.48 28.50 11.63
#